data_AF-G2NCU1-F1
#
_entry.id   AF-G2NCU1-F1
#
_cell.length_a   1.000
_cell.length_b   1.000
_cell.length_c   1.000
_cell.angle_alpha   90.00
_cell.angle_beta   90.00
_cell.angle_gamma   90.00
#
_symmetry.space_group_name_H-M   'P 1'
#
loop_
_entity.id
_entity.type
_entity.pdbx_description
1 polymer ?
#
loop_
_entity_poly.entity_id
_entity_poly.type
_entity_poly.pdbx_seq_one_letter_code
_entity_poly.pdbx_strand_id
1 'polypeptide(L)' 'MPHFEFVKSSYSSGNGECVEVARNIPRTVAVRDSKRPGGPHVTVTPAAWDAFTADLRRQP' A
#
# COMPACT_ATOMS: atom_id res chain seq x y z
N MET A 1 -0.31 13.69 16.08
CA MET A 1 0.20 13.49 14.71
C MET A 1 -0.52 12.29 14.14
N PRO A 2 -1.15 12.37 12.97
CA PRO A 2 -1.88 11.24 12.44
C PRO A 2 -0.89 10.13 12.04
N HIS A 3 -1.15 8.90 12.49
CA HIS A 3 -0.34 7.74 12.15
C HIS A 3 -0.95 6.99 10.97
N PHE A 4 -0.13 6.33 10.17
CA PHE A 4 -0.63 5.45 9.12
C PHE A 4 -1.32 4.22 9.73
N GLU A 5 -2.55 3.96 9.30
CA GLU A 5 -3.28 2.74 9.61
C GLU A 5 -3.14 1.78 8.45
N PHE A 6 -2.18 0.85 8.55
CA PHE A 6 -1.87 -0.11 7.49
C PHE A 6 -2.86 -1.27 7.49
N VAL A 7 -3.44 -1.53 6.32
CA VAL A 7 -4.29 -2.70 6.07
C VAL A 7 -3.55 -3.68 5.18
N LYS A 8 -3.44 -4.92 5.64
CA LYS A 8 -2.80 -6.01 4.90
C LYS A 8 -3.68 -6.49 3.75
N SER A 9 -3.08 -6.79 2.61
CA SER A 9 -3.79 -7.37 1.47
C SER A 9 -4.40 -8.74 1.82
N SER A 10 -5.61 -9.00 1.35
CA SER A 10 -6.26 -10.32 1.49
C SER A 10 -5.57 -11.42 0.69
N TYR A 11 -4.75 -11.05 -0.30
CA TYR A 11 -3.94 -11.99 -1.10
C TYR A 11 -2.65 -12.41 -0.40
N SER A 12 -2.31 -11.80 0.73
CA SER A 12 -1.14 -12.16 1.53
C SER A 12 -1.37 -13.47 2.29
N SER A 13 -0.85 -14.58 1.76
CA SER A 13 -0.86 -15.88 2.45
C SER A 13 0.56 -16.42 2.60
N GLY A 14 0.83 -17.08 3.74
CA GLY A 14 1.97 -17.95 4.09
C GLY A 14 3.35 -17.57 3.56
N ASN A 15 3.55 -17.63 2.23
CA ASN A 15 4.84 -17.56 1.56
C ASN A 15 4.94 -16.55 0.41
N GLY A 16 3.88 -15.80 0.04
CA GLY A 16 3.93 -14.90 -1.11
C GLY A 16 3.11 -13.63 -0.91
N GLU A 17 3.67 -12.49 -1.32
CA GLU A 17 3.00 -11.18 -1.40
C GLU A 17 2.64 -10.55 -0.03
N CYS A 18 3.55 -9.77 0.57
CA CYS A 18 3.34 -9.10 1.88
C CYS A 18 3.38 -7.58 1.75
N VAL A 19 2.30 -6.99 1.25
CA VAL A 19 2.14 -5.52 1.19
C VAL A 19 1.01 -5.07 2.11
N GLU A 20 1.22 -3.93 2.76
CA GLU A 20 0.17 -3.23 3.51
C GLU A 20 0.05 -1.80 3.02
N VAL A 21 -1.18 -1.29 2.98
CA VAL A 21 -1.50 0.04 2.45
C VAL A 21 -2.26 0.84 3.50
N ALA A 22 -1.89 2.09 3.71
CA ALA A 22 -2.62 3.05 4.52
C ALA A 22 -3.16 4.19 3.66
N ARG A 23 -4.44 4.52 3.84
CA ARG A 23 -5.16 5.58 3.11
C ARG A 23 -5.88 6.58 4.03
N ASN A 24 -5.68 6.45 5.34
CA ASN A 24 -6.32 7.28 6.36
C ASN A 24 -5.73 8.70 6.47
N ILE A 25 -4.60 8.97 5.81
CA ILE A 25 -3.95 10.29 5.80
C ILE A 25 -4.40 11.07 4.55
N PRO A 26 -4.97 12.29 4.71
CA PRO A 26 -5.38 13.10 3.57
C PRO A 26 -4.25 13.33 2.57
N ARG A 27 -4.55 13.16 1.27
CA ARG A 27 -3.64 13.36 0.13
C ARG A 27 -2.42 12.43 0.10
N THR A 28 -2.42 11.36 0.88
CA THR A 28 -1.29 10.42 0.95
C THR A 28 -1.79 8.98 0.96
N VAL A 29 -1.15 8.15 0.15
CA VAL A 29 -1.23 6.69 0.26
C VAL A 29 0.15 6.20 0.64
N ALA A 30 0.25 5.44 1.72
CA ALA A 30 1.50 4.82 2.14
C ALA A 30 1.46 3.32 1.86
N VAL A 31 2.56 2.77 1.36
CA VAL A 31 2.74 1.35 1.05
C VAL A 31 3.99 0.86 1.75
N ARG A 32 3.89 -0.26 2.46
CA ARG A 32 5.04 -0.89 3.12
C ARG A 32 5.04 -2.40 2.93
N ASP A 33 6.22 -2.98 3.18
CA ASP A 33 6.41 -4.42 3.30
C ASP A 33 5.90 -4.91 4.67
N SER A 34 4.92 -5.82 4.68
CA SER A 34 4.40 -6.40 5.93
C SER A 34 5.46 -7.17 6.72
N LYS A 35 6.53 -7.66 6.06
CA LYS A 35 7.64 -8.38 6.71
C LYS A 35 8.62 -7.44 7.39
N ARG A 36 8.57 -6.15 7.09
CA ARG A 36 9.44 -5.11 7.68
C ARG A 36 8.60 -3.93 8.20
N PRO A 37 7.75 -4.13 9.23
CA PRO A 37 6.81 -3.11 9.69
C PRO A 37 7.48 -1.85 10.26
N GLY A 38 8.71 -1.97 10.78
CA GLY A 38 9.54 -0.84 11.21
C GLY A 38 10.45 -0.25 10.12
N GLY A 39 10.38 -0.78 8.90
CA GLY A 39 11.17 -0.32 7.76
C GLY A 39 10.58 0.95 7.11
N PRO A 40 11.29 1.50 6.11
CA PRO A 40 10.79 2.62 5.32
C PRO A 40 9.52 2.21 4.54
N HIS A 41 8.63 3.17 4.33
CA HIS A 41 7.43 3.02 3.52
C HIS A 41 7.46 4.04 2.38
N VAL A 42 6.87 3.69 1.24
CA VAL A 42 6.76 4.56 0.08
C VAL A 42 5.46 5.34 0.21
N THR A 43 5.51 6.65 -0.04
CA THR A 43 4.32 7.51 -0.07
C THR A 43 4.06 8.03 -1.49
N VAL A 44 2.80 8.00 -1.90
CA VAL A 44 2.34 8.52 -3.19
C VAL A 44 1.07 9.33 -3.01
N THR A 45 0.71 10.13 -4.01
CA THR A 45 -0.58 10.81 -4.04
C THR A 45 -1.71 9.80 -4.35
N PRO A 46 -2.96 10.07 -3.91
CA PRO A 46 -4.11 9.25 -4.27
C PRO A 46 -4.28 9.10 -5.79
N ALA A 47 -4.08 10.18 -6.55
CA ALA A 47 -4.18 10.15 -8.01
C ALA A 47 -3.14 9.21 -8.65
N ALA A 48 -1.89 9.22 -8.17
CA ALA A 48 -0.85 8.32 -8.66
C ALA A 48 -1.16 6.85 -8.31
N TRP A 49 -1.68 6.61 -7.10
CA TRP A 49 -2.11 5.29 -6.67
C TRP A 49 -3.26 4.74 -7.53
N ASP A 50 -4.27 5.57 -7.81
CA ASP A 50 -5.41 5.17 -8.64
C ASP A 50 -4.98 4.87 -10.08
N ALA A 51 -4.12 5.72 -10.66
CA ALA A 51 -3.54 5.49 -11.98
C ALA A 51 -2.76 4.18 -12.04
N PHE A 52 -1.90 3.92 -11.05
CA PHE A 52 -1.12 2.69 -10.95
C PHE A 52 -2.01 1.45 -10.87
N THR A 53 -2.99 1.42 -9.96
CA THR A 53 -3.89 0.26 -9.82
C THR A 53 -4.81 0.06 -11.01
N ALA A 54 -5.22 1.13 -11.68
CA ALA A 54 -5.98 1.05 -12.93
C ALA A 54 -5.13 0.43 -14.04
N ASP A 55 -3.84 0.75 -14.10
CA ASP A 55 -2.93 0.20 -15.10
C ASP A 55 -2.69 -1.30 -14.88
N LEU A 56 -2.42 -1.72 -13.63
CA LEU A 56 -2.25 -3.13 -13.28
C LEU A 56 -3.46 -3.99 -13.66
N ARG A 57 -4.69 -3.47 -13.51
CA ARG A 57 -5.92 -4.19 -13.89
C ARG A 57 -6.09 -4.37 -15.40
N ARG A 58 -5.37 -3.60 -16.22
CA ARG A 58 -5.42 -3.66 -17.68
C ARG A 58 -4.32 -4.54 -18.28
N GLN A 59 -3.32 -4.92 -17.49
CA GLN A 59 -2.28 -5.83 -17.96
C GLN A 59 -2.86 -7.26 -18.12
N PRO A 60 -2.65 -7.92 -19.29
CA PRO A 60 -3.15 -9.26 -19.56
C PRO A 60 -2.46 -10.34 -18.72
#